data_AF-A0A2E8UJK4-F1
#
_entry.id   AF-A0A2E8UJK4-F1
#
_cell.length_a   1.000
_cell.length_b   1.000
_cell.length_c   1.000
_cell.angle_alpha   90.00
_cell.angle_beta   90.00
_cell.angle_gamma   90.00
#
_symmetry.space_group_name_H-M   'P 1'
#
loop_
_entity.id
_entity.type
_entity.pdbx_description
1 polymer ?
#
loop_
_entity_poly.entity_id
_entity_poly.type
_entity_poly.pdbx_seq_one_letter_code
_entity_poly.pdbx_strand_id
1 'polypeptide(L)'
;SKFESNIEIRTHGGLTFLPLPVPHRDELSDTHAFVIRGPRRSLLHLPDHDQWELTLKNHGHNSIMGWLSDLRVDVALLDGTFWNEEEVPSQTLVPHPTIEESVRRLGPRKANSPDIRFIHINHSNPILMDEELRQNMSGWALAEQGEAFML
;
A
#
# COMPACT_ATOMS: atom_id res chain seq x y z
N SER A 1 -9.94 -17.75 -6.60
CA SER A 1 -9.05 -18.06 -7.74
C SER A 1 -7.63 -17.85 -7.27
N LYS A 2 -6.73 -18.83 -7.43
CA LYS A 2 -5.32 -18.62 -7.11
C LYS A 2 -4.68 -17.84 -8.26
N PHE A 3 -4.11 -16.67 -7.99
CA PHE A 3 -3.29 -15.98 -8.98
C PHE A 3 -1.90 -16.59 -8.96
N GLU A 4 -1.34 -16.90 -10.13
CA GLU A 4 0.07 -17.28 -10.21
C GLU A 4 0.92 -16.02 -10.01
N SER A 5 1.55 -15.94 -8.84
CA SER A 5 2.38 -14.81 -8.44
C SER A 5 3.50 -14.55 -9.45
N ASN A 6 3.82 -13.28 -9.69
CA ASN A 6 4.89 -12.81 -10.59
C ASN A 6 4.70 -13.10 -12.08
N ILE A 7 3.49 -13.53 -12.50
CA ILE A 7 3.16 -13.68 -13.92
C ILE A 7 2.32 -12.50 -14.38
N GLU A 8 2.81 -11.78 -15.39
CA GLU A 8 2.10 -10.64 -15.95
C GLU A 8 0.88 -11.08 -16.76
N ILE A 9 -0.29 -10.55 -16.39
CA ILE A 9 -1.56 -10.77 -17.07
C ILE A 9 -1.83 -9.54 -17.94
N ARG A 10 -2.04 -9.75 -19.24
CA ARG A 10 -2.32 -8.67 -20.20
C ARG A 10 -3.78 -8.64 -20.59
N THR A 11 -4.38 -7.46 -20.52
CA THR A 11 -5.75 -7.22 -21.01
C THR A 11 -5.74 -6.71 -22.44
N HIS A 12 -6.86 -6.86 -23.16
CA HIS A 12 -7.00 -6.31 -24.52
C HIS A 12 -6.96 -4.76 -24.57
N GLY A 13 -7.14 -4.08 -23.43
CA GLY A 13 -7.11 -2.62 -23.33
C GLY A 13 -5.72 -2.02 -23.10
N GLY A 14 -4.65 -2.82 -23.15
CA GLY A 14 -3.27 -2.35 -22.94
C GLY A 14 -2.86 -2.22 -21.46
N LEU A 15 -3.72 -2.62 -20.52
CA LEU A 15 -3.33 -2.74 -19.11
C LEU A 15 -2.63 -4.07 -18.85
N THR A 16 -1.57 -4.03 -18.06
CA THR A 16 -0.93 -5.24 -17.51
C THR A 16 -1.07 -5.29 -15.99
N PHE A 17 -1.24 -6.49 -15.46
CA PHE A 17 -1.40 -6.76 -14.04
C PHE A 17 -0.32 -7.73 -13.61
N LEU A 18 0.44 -7.36 -12.59
CA LEU A 18 1.45 -8.21 -11.98
C LEU A 18 1.06 -8.46 -10.51
N PRO A 19 0.56 -9.66 -10.19
CA PRO A 19 0.31 -10.05 -8.80
C PRO A 19 1.64 -10.29 -8.08
N LEU A 20 1.80 -9.67 -6.92
CA LEU A 20 2.95 -9.82 -6.03
C LEU A 20 2.48 -10.48 -4.72
N PRO A 21 3.12 -11.57 -4.29
CA PRO A 21 2.73 -12.24 -3.06
C PRO A 21 3.17 -11.38 -1.88
N VAL A 22 2.26 -11.09 -0.96
CA VAL A 22 2.57 -10.39 0.29
C VAL A 22 2.27 -11.29 1.49
N PRO A 23 3.05 -11.22 2.57
CA PRO A 23 2.73 -11.95 3.80
C PRO A 23 1.35 -11.51 4.30
N HIS A 24 0.48 -12.48 4.52
CA HIS A 24 -0.80 -12.30 5.15
C HIS A 24 -1.10 -13.51 6.04
N ARG A 25 -1.55 -13.25 7.27
CA ARG A 25 -1.75 -14.26 8.31
C ARG A 25 -2.75 -15.35 7.95
N ASP A 26 -3.79 -15.04 7.17
CA ASP A 26 -4.82 -16.02 6.85
C ASP A 26 -4.40 -16.95 5.71
N GLU A 27 -4.17 -18.22 6.04
CA GLU A 27 -3.90 -19.34 5.11
C GLU A 27 -5.03 -19.59 4.08
N LEU A 28 -6.13 -18.83 4.15
CA LEU A 28 -7.33 -18.98 3.32
C LEU A 28 -7.52 -17.86 2.28
N SER A 29 -6.84 -16.71 2.40
CA SER A 29 -6.85 -15.67 1.38
C SER A 29 -5.45 -15.45 0.81
N ASP A 30 -5.29 -15.76 -0.48
CA ASP A 30 -4.13 -15.37 -1.28
C ASP A 30 -4.08 -13.83 -1.40
N THR A 31 -3.69 -13.12 -0.35
CA THR A 31 -3.56 -11.65 -0.38
C THR A 31 -2.36 -11.30 -1.26
N HIS A 32 -2.65 -10.57 -2.33
CA HIS A 32 -1.66 -10.12 -3.30
C HIS A 32 -1.70 -8.62 -3.39
N ALA A 33 -0.52 -8.00 -3.49
CA ALA A 33 -0.42 -6.69 -4.08
C ALA A 33 -0.54 -6.83 -5.60
N PHE A 34 -1.05 -5.81 -6.28
CA PHE A 34 -1.08 -5.77 -7.74
C PHE A 34 -0.33 -4.54 -8.25
N VAL A 35 0.63 -4.75 -9.14
CA VAL A 35 1.14 -3.67 -9.98
C VAL A 35 0.33 -3.64 -11.26
N ILE A 36 -0.41 -2.55 -11.45
CA ILE A 36 -1.22 -2.29 -12.63
C ILE A 36 -0.46 -1.29 -13.49
N ARG A 37 -0.14 -1.65 -14.73
CA ARG A 37 0.56 -0.76 -15.67
C ARG A 37 -0.37 -0.35 -16.78
N GLY A 38 -0.53 0.96 -16.95
CA GLY A 38 -1.14 1.56 -18.12
C GLY A 38 -0.10 2.10 -19.10
N PRO A 39 -0.56 2.72 -20.20
CA PRO A 39 0.31 3.25 -21.23
C PRO A 39 1.20 4.41 -20.77
N ARG A 40 0.86 5.09 -19.67
CA ARG A 40 1.58 6.29 -19.20
C ARG A 40 2.06 6.20 -17.76
N ARG A 41 1.32 5.52 -16.89
CA ARG A 41 1.61 5.40 -15.47
C ARG A 41 1.35 3.99 -14.96
N SER A 42 1.92 3.69 -13.81
CA SER A 42 1.66 2.46 -13.09
C SER A 42 1.22 2.71 -11.65
N LEU A 43 0.46 1.76 -11.12
CA LEU A 43 -0.13 1.81 -9.80
C LEU A 43 0.18 0.53 -9.04
N LEU A 44 0.70 0.64 -7.82
CA LEU A 44 0.67 -0.44 -6.85
C LEU A 44 -0.63 -0.36 -6.06
N HIS A 45 -1.39 -1.44 -6.02
CA HIS A 45 -2.49 -1.63 -5.10
C HIS A 45 -2.08 -2.66 -4.05
N LEU A 46 -1.78 -2.19 -2.84
CA LEU A 46 -1.45 -2.98 -1.66
C LEU A 46 -2.51 -2.70 -0.59
N PRO A 47 -3.66 -3.38 -0.63
CA PRO A 47 -4.76 -3.11 0.28
C PRO A 47 -4.51 -3.62 1.70
N ASP A 48 -3.63 -4.61 1.84
CA ASP A 48 -3.41 -5.37 3.07
C ASP A 48 -2.05 -6.08 3.01
N HIS A 49 -1.34 -6.12 4.14
CA HIS A 49 -0.19 -6.98 4.42
C HIS A 49 0.15 -6.99 5.91
N ASP A 50 0.87 -8.01 6.39
CA ASP A 50 1.14 -8.17 7.82
C ASP A 50 2.19 -7.16 8.37
N GLN A 51 3.35 -7.08 7.71
CA GLN A 51 4.53 -6.33 8.19
C GLN A 51 5.38 -5.84 7.03
N TRP A 52 5.92 -4.62 7.16
CA TRP A 52 6.88 -4.07 6.20
C TRP A 52 8.16 -4.91 6.13
N GLU A 53 8.73 -5.34 7.25
CA GLU A 53 9.93 -6.21 7.28
C GLU A 53 9.78 -7.44 6.41
N LEU A 54 8.66 -8.16 6.59
CA LEU A 54 8.40 -9.40 5.86
C LEU A 54 8.14 -9.13 4.38
N THR A 55 7.34 -8.10 4.07
CA THR A 55 7.03 -7.70 2.69
C THR A 55 8.31 -7.32 1.95
N LEU A 56 9.12 -6.43 2.52
CA LEU A 56 10.35 -5.95 1.93
C LEU A 56 11.36 -7.09 1.78
N LYS A 57 11.50 -7.96 2.79
CA LYS A 57 12.36 -9.15 2.71
C LYS A 57 11.93 -10.11 1.59
N ASN A 58 10.64 -10.38 1.45
CA ASN A 58 10.11 -11.25 0.40
C ASN A 58 10.38 -10.71 -1.00
N HIS A 59 10.44 -9.38 -1.15
CA HIS A 59 10.76 -8.72 -2.41
C HIS A 59 12.24 -8.31 -2.55
N GLY A 60 13.11 -8.65 -1.59
CA GLY A 60 14.55 -8.37 -1.67
C GLY A 60 14.93 -6.89 -1.49
N HIS A 61 14.11 -6.12 -0.78
CA HIS A 61 14.31 -4.69 -0.55
C HIS A 61 14.52 -4.36 0.93
N ASN A 62 15.16 -3.22 1.21
CA ASN A 62 15.39 -2.71 2.57
C ASN A 62 14.56 -1.46 2.89
N SER A 63 13.80 -0.93 1.92
CA SER A 63 12.96 0.25 2.10
C SER A 63 11.75 0.22 1.16
N ILE A 64 10.66 0.85 1.58
CA ILE A 64 9.43 1.00 0.79
C ILE A 64 9.73 1.74 -0.51
N MET A 65 10.46 2.86 -0.42
CA MET A 65 10.83 3.66 -1.60
C MET A 65 11.70 2.87 -2.60
N GLY A 66 12.64 2.05 -2.11
CA GLY A 66 13.45 1.19 -2.97
C GLY A 66 12.59 0.17 -3.72
N TRP A 67 11.65 -0.47 -3.01
CA TRP A 67 10.72 -1.41 -3.61
C TRP A 67 9.80 -0.76 -4.64
N LEU A 68 9.17 0.36 -4.31
CA LEU A 68 8.32 1.12 -5.25
C LEU A 68 9.09 1.57 -6.49
N SER A 69 10.34 2.00 -6.33
CA SER A 69 11.20 2.42 -7.44
C SER A 69 11.55 1.25 -8.37
N ASP A 70 11.88 0.08 -7.83
CA ASP A 70 12.21 -1.12 -8.59
C ASP A 70 10.99 -1.63 -9.41
N LEU A 71 9.80 -1.57 -8.79
CA LEU A 71 8.53 -1.86 -9.46
C LEU A 71 8.14 -0.80 -10.52
N ARG A 72 8.82 0.36 -10.52
CA ARG A 72 8.57 1.54 -11.35
C ARG A 72 7.20 2.16 -11.14
N VAL A 73 6.75 2.22 -9.89
CA VAL A 73 5.41 2.65 -9.49
C VAL A 73 5.30 4.19 -9.49
N ASP A 74 4.24 4.72 -10.11
CA ASP A 74 3.94 6.16 -10.11
C ASP A 74 2.90 6.56 -9.06
N VAL A 75 2.02 5.61 -8.69
CA VAL A 75 0.99 5.75 -7.65
C VAL A 75 1.03 4.52 -6.75
N ALA A 76 1.09 4.66 -5.44
CA ALA A 76 0.95 3.54 -4.52
C ALA A 76 -0.27 3.75 -3.63
N LEU A 77 -1.22 2.84 -3.71
CA LEU A 77 -2.32 2.71 -2.75
C LEU A 77 -1.88 1.70 -1.69
N LEU A 78 -1.61 2.17 -0.48
CA LEU A 78 -1.07 1.38 0.62
C LEU A 78 -2.12 1.16 1.71
N ASP A 79 -1.99 0.04 2.42
CA ASP A 79 -2.78 -0.26 3.62
C ASP A 79 -2.64 0.88 4.64
N GLY A 80 -3.79 1.37 5.11
CA GLY A 80 -3.92 2.37 6.16
C GLY A 80 -4.97 1.98 7.17
N THR A 81 -5.19 0.67 7.38
CA THR A 81 -6.22 0.14 8.28
C THR A 81 -6.20 0.83 9.63
N PHE A 82 -5.03 0.92 10.27
CA PHE A 82 -4.86 1.55 11.58
C PHE A 82 -3.87 2.72 11.57
N TRP A 83 -4.13 3.73 12.40
CA TRP A 83 -3.23 4.87 12.58
C TRP A 83 -1.95 4.50 13.32
N ASN A 84 -2.08 3.85 14.49
CA ASN A 84 -1.00 3.39 15.36
C ASN A 84 -1.38 2.06 16.04
N GLU A 85 -0.51 1.50 16.89
CA GLU A 85 -0.72 0.21 17.59
C GLU A 85 -1.73 0.29 18.75
N GLU A 86 -2.11 1.49 19.16
CA GLU A 86 -2.98 1.74 20.31
C GLU A 86 -4.44 1.97 19.91
N GLU A 87 -4.74 2.00 18.60
CA GLU A 87 -6.07 2.38 18.09
C GLU A 87 -7.16 1.42 18.57
N VAL A 88 -6.92 0.11 18.49
CA VAL A 88 -7.86 -0.91 18.97
C VAL A 88 -7.15 -2.06 19.69
N PRO A 89 -7.63 -2.53 20.85
CA PRO A 89 -7.00 -3.64 21.60
C PRO A 89 -6.82 -4.93 20.78
N SER A 90 -7.72 -5.17 19.82
CA SER A 90 -7.70 -6.34 18.93
C SER A 90 -6.61 -6.28 17.85
N GLN A 91 -5.93 -5.15 17.64
CA GLN A 91 -4.86 -5.01 16.64
C GLN A 91 -3.68 -5.94 16.93
N THR A 92 -3.42 -6.25 18.20
CA THR A 92 -2.43 -7.26 18.59
C THR A 92 -2.70 -8.66 18.00
N LEU A 93 -3.94 -8.92 17.58
CA LEU A 93 -4.37 -10.17 16.94
C LEU A 93 -4.42 -10.07 15.41
N VAL A 94 -4.30 -8.87 14.83
CA VAL A 94 -4.42 -8.63 13.38
C VAL A 94 -3.23 -7.77 12.93
N PRO A 95 -2.13 -8.38 12.48
CA PRO A 95 -0.94 -7.62 12.09
C PRO A 95 -1.24 -6.80 10.83
N HIS A 96 -1.19 -5.49 10.95
CA HIS A 96 -1.15 -4.54 9.83
C HIS A 96 -0.15 -3.44 10.16
N PRO A 97 0.71 -3.02 9.22
CA PRO A 97 1.52 -1.84 9.40
C PRO A 97 0.65 -0.61 9.56
N THR A 98 1.00 0.20 10.55
CA THR A 98 0.23 1.39 10.86
C THR A 98 0.56 2.51 9.87
N ILE A 99 -0.34 3.49 9.72
CA ILE A 99 -0.04 4.69 8.93
C ILE A 99 1.20 5.41 9.52
N GLU A 100 1.28 5.54 10.85
CA GLU A 100 2.41 6.16 11.53
C GLU A 100 3.74 5.46 11.21
N GLU A 101 3.77 4.13 11.29
CA GLU A 101 4.95 3.34 10.94
C GLU A 101 5.33 3.50 9.47
N SER A 102 4.33 3.43 8.58
CA SER A 102 4.51 3.58 7.14
C SER A 102 5.08 4.95 6.78
N VAL A 103 4.50 6.02 7.33
CA VAL A 103 4.98 7.40 7.17
C VAL A 103 6.41 7.55 7.69
N ARG A 104 6.72 6.97 8.86
CA ARG A 104 8.09 7.00 9.43
C ARG A 104 9.11 6.31 8.51
N ARG A 105 8.75 5.17 7.90
CA ARG A 105 9.62 4.44 6.94
C ARG A 105 9.79 5.18 5.62
N LEU A 106 8.73 5.83 5.13
CA LEU A 106 8.76 6.63 3.91
C LEU A 106 9.57 7.92 4.07
N GLY A 107 9.49 8.53 5.25
CA GLY A 107 10.04 9.85 5.51
C GLY A 107 9.28 10.95 4.75
N PRO A 108 9.83 12.18 4.71
CA PRO A 108 9.20 13.30 4.01
C PRO A 108 9.15 13.08 2.51
N ARG A 109 8.00 13.39 1.92
CA ARG A 109 7.79 13.37 0.46
C ARG A 109 8.82 14.25 -0.25
N LYS A 110 9.41 13.71 -1.30
CA LYS A 110 10.35 14.42 -2.19
C LYS A 110 9.67 14.71 -3.54
N ALA A 111 10.24 15.63 -4.31
CA ALA A 111 9.68 16.06 -5.60
C ALA A 111 9.44 14.90 -6.59
N ASN A 112 10.30 13.87 -6.57
CA ASN A 112 10.23 12.72 -7.46
C ASN A 112 9.67 11.46 -6.78
N SER A 113 9.05 11.59 -5.60
CA SER A 113 8.38 10.48 -4.95
C SER A 113 7.11 10.09 -5.74
N PRO A 114 6.74 8.80 -5.76
CA PRO A 114 5.43 8.40 -6.26
C PRO A 114 4.31 9.07 -5.46
N ASP A 115 3.12 9.15 -6.04
CA ASP A 115 1.93 9.58 -5.33
C ASP A 115 1.46 8.45 -4.40
N ILE A 116 1.66 8.60 -3.09
CA ILE A 116 1.31 7.57 -2.10
C ILE A 116 0.02 7.97 -1.39
N ARG A 117 -0.98 7.09 -1.47
CA ARG A 117 -2.28 7.23 -0.82
C ARG A 117 -2.58 6.05 0.09
N PHE A 118 -3.04 6.32 1.30
CA PHE A 118 -3.51 5.28 2.21
C PHE A 118 -4.98 4.94 1.94
N ILE A 119 -5.29 3.64 1.91
CA ILE A 119 -6.61 3.05 1.64
C ILE A 119 -6.99 2.07 2.76
N HIS A 120 -8.18 1.46 2.67
CA HIS A 120 -8.69 0.50 3.66
C HIS A 120 -8.78 1.04 5.09
N ILE A 121 -9.01 2.35 5.22
CA ILE A 121 -9.06 3.03 6.52
C ILE A 121 -10.19 2.45 7.37
N ASN A 122 -9.84 1.94 8.55
CA ASN A 122 -10.84 1.46 9.49
C ASN A 122 -11.67 2.63 10.02
N HIS A 123 -12.94 2.39 10.32
CA HIS A 123 -13.87 3.41 10.83
C HIS A 123 -13.45 4.00 12.19
N SER A 124 -12.68 3.27 13.00
CA SER A 124 -12.12 3.77 14.25
C SER A 124 -10.87 4.64 14.06
N ASN A 125 -10.32 4.72 12.86
CA ASN A 125 -9.06 5.38 12.62
C ASN A 125 -9.21 6.90 12.85
N PRO A 126 -8.49 7.49 13.82
CA PRO A 126 -8.63 8.90 14.18
C PRO A 126 -8.32 9.83 13.02
N ILE A 127 -7.55 9.39 12.02
CA ILE A 127 -7.20 10.18 10.83
C ILE A 127 -8.42 10.64 10.02
N LEU A 128 -9.56 9.97 10.19
CA LEU A 128 -10.82 10.35 9.54
C LEU A 128 -11.40 11.66 10.10
N MET A 129 -11.10 12.00 11.36
CA MET A 129 -11.66 13.16 12.05
C MET A 129 -10.60 14.17 12.47
N ASP A 130 -9.36 13.72 12.68
CA ASP A 130 -8.26 14.55 13.12
C ASP A 130 -7.52 15.17 11.92
N GLU A 131 -7.63 16.49 11.79
CA GLU A 131 -6.96 17.25 10.73
C GLU A 131 -5.46 17.43 11.01
N GLU A 132 -5.05 17.49 12.27
CA GLU A 132 -3.64 17.62 12.62
C GLU A 132 -2.87 16.35 12.24
N LEU A 133 -3.46 15.17 12.47
CA LEU A 133 -2.87 13.91 12.00
C LEU A 133 -2.71 13.90 10.48
N ARG A 134 -3.72 14.37 9.73
CA ARG A 134 -3.67 14.46 8.27
C ARG A 134 -2.58 15.40 7.78
N GLN A 135 -2.40 16.55 8.43
CA GLN A 135 -1.35 17.51 8.10
C GLN A 135 0.05 16.98 8.39
N ASN A 136 0.18 16.11 9.40
CA ASN A 136 1.46 15.54 9.83
C ASN A 136 1.88 14.26 9.07
N MET A 137 1.17 13.88 8.01
CA MET A 137 1.51 12.73 7.15
C MET A 137 2.75 12.96 6.25
N SER A 138 3.63 13.91 6.56
CA SER A 138 4.90 14.12 5.85
C SER A 138 4.76 14.33 4.32
N GLY A 139 3.62 14.88 3.89
CA GLY A 139 3.30 15.12 2.47
C GLY A 139 2.61 13.94 1.75
N TRP A 140 2.32 12.86 2.46
CA TRP A 140 1.46 11.75 2.01
C TRP A 140 0.00 12.03 2.36
N ALA A 141 -0.95 11.29 1.77
CA ALA A 141 -2.37 11.57 1.92
C ALA A 141 -3.22 10.30 2.00
N LEU A 142 -4.49 10.46 2.37
CA LEU A 142 -5.51 9.43 2.21
C LEU A 142 -6.01 9.41 0.76
N ALA A 143 -6.51 8.26 0.31
CA ALA A 143 -7.33 8.22 -0.89
C ALA A 143 -8.75 8.70 -0.58
N GLU A 144 -9.39 9.36 -1.54
CA GLU A 144 -10.78 9.80 -1.40
C GLU A 144 -11.77 8.84 -2.07
N GLN A 145 -12.98 8.75 -1.52
CA GLN A 145 -14.03 7.95 -2.15
C GLN A 145 -14.36 8.52 -3.54
N GLY A 146 -14.27 7.68 -4.57
CA GLY A 146 -14.51 8.10 -5.96
C GLY A 146 -13.28 8.69 -6.65
N GLU A 147 -12.11 8.72 -5.99
CA GLU A 147 -10.86 9.13 -6.62
C GLU A 147 -10.51 8.22 -7.82
N ALA A 148 -10.12 8.86 -8.92
CA ALA A 148 -9.82 8.18 -10.18
C ALA A 148 -8.37 8.44 -10.62
N PHE A 149 -7.66 7.36 -10.94
CA PHE A 149 -6.29 7.41 -11.41
C PHE A 149 -6.23 7.06 -12.91
N MET A 150 -5.72 7.97 -13.73
CA MET A 150 -5.43 7.69 -15.13
C MET A 150 -4.05 7.05 -15.27
N LEU A 151 -4.04 5.80 -15.74
CA LEU A 151 -2.84 5.02 -16.01
C LEU A 151 -2.41 5.11 -17.48
#